data_AF-A0A1L3NCM8-F1
#
_entry.id   AF-A0A1L3NCM8-F1
#
_cell.length_a   1.000
_cell.length_b   1.000
_cell.length_c   1.000
_cell.angle_alpha   90.00
_cell.angle_beta   90.00
_cell.angle_gamma   90.00
#
_symmetry.space_group_name_H-M   'P 1'
#
loop_
_entity.id
_entity.type
_entity.pdbx_description
1 polymer ?
#
loop_
_entity_poly.entity_id
_entity_poly.type
_entity_poly.pdbx_seq_one_letter_code
_entity_poly.pdbx_strand_id
1 'polypeptide(L)'
;MKKEKCCCCNSDNSQEDIIGEYVCYCNHVTEEDIVNAIKMGAENVEAVIKKTGAMKNSNCAVNNPKGICCYSDIVHVFNKHKLE
;
A
#
# COMPACT_ATOMS: atom_id res chain seq x y z
N MET A 1 -31.12 -3.61 3.78
CA MET A 1 -30.85 -3.94 5.19
C MET A 1 -29.84 -2.92 5.70
N LYS A 2 -30.30 -1.99 6.55
CA LYS A 2 -29.49 -0.87 7.05
C LYS A 2 -28.57 -1.42 8.15
N LYS A 3 -27.26 -1.24 8.01
CA LYS A 3 -26.28 -1.68 9.02
C LYS A 3 -26.43 -0.78 10.25
N GLU A 4 -26.68 -1.40 11.39
CA GLU A 4 -26.94 -0.72 12.65
C GLU A 4 -25.65 -0.06 13.19
N LYS A 5 -25.83 1.16 13.69
CA LYS A 5 -24.77 2.03 14.21
C LYS A 5 -24.50 1.66 15.67
N CYS A 6 -23.35 1.06 15.95
CA CYS A 6 -22.91 0.78 17.32
C CYS A 6 -22.31 2.05 17.96
N CYS A 7 -22.57 2.33 19.24
CA CYS A 7 -22.28 3.62 19.87
C CYS A 7 -20.88 3.72 20.52
N CYS A 8 -19.98 2.76 20.29
CA CYS A 8 -18.74 2.67 21.08
C CYS A 8 -17.41 2.77 20.32
N CYS A 9 -17.36 2.70 18.99
CA CYS A 9 -16.20 3.03 18.15
C CYS A 9 -16.61 2.90 16.67
N ASN A 10 -17.22 3.92 16.08
CA ASN A 10 -17.50 3.95 14.65
C ASN A 10 -16.36 4.68 13.95
N SER A 11 -15.44 3.93 13.36
CA SER A 11 -14.63 4.43 12.25
C SER A 11 -14.86 3.53 11.05
N ASP A 12 -16.10 3.53 10.55
CA ASP A 12 -16.33 3.23 9.13
C ASP A 12 -15.83 4.45 8.36
N ASN A 13 -14.50 4.54 8.24
CA ASN A 13 -13.85 5.58 7.47
C ASN A 13 -13.57 4.97 6.10
N SER A 14 -14.54 5.10 5.20
CA SER A 14 -14.28 5.00 3.77
C SER A 14 -13.48 6.25 3.35
N GLN A 15 -12.25 6.34 3.83
CA GLN A 15 -11.25 7.24 3.31
C GLN A 15 -10.55 6.48 2.19
N GLU A 16 -10.74 6.91 0.95
CA GLU A 16 -9.81 6.56 -0.11
C GLU A 16 -8.43 7.03 0.35
N ASP A 17 -7.56 6.09 0.69
CA ASP A 17 -6.17 6.37 1.01
C ASP A 17 -5.57 7.05 -0.22
N ILE A 18 -5.32 8.37 -0.15
CA ILE A 18 -4.67 9.09 -1.25
C ILE A 18 -3.22 8.62 -1.31
N ILE A 19 -3.01 7.58 -2.10
CA ILE A 19 -1.71 7.13 -2.55
C ILE A 19 -1.28 8.16 -3.61
N GLY A 20 -0.22 8.92 -3.31
CA GLY A 20 0.34 9.89 -4.26
C GLY A 20 0.97 9.20 -5.47
N GLU A 21 1.80 9.92 -6.23
CA GLU A 21 2.48 9.38 -7.42
C GLU A 21 3.22 8.05 -7.16
N TYR A 22 3.79 7.90 -5.96
CA TYR A 22 4.48 6.69 -5.53
C TYR A 22 3.84 6.08 -4.29
N VAL A 23 3.83 4.75 -4.25
CA VAL A 23 3.57 3.96 -3.03
C VAL A 23 4.81 3.96 -2.14
N CYS A 24 6.00 3.71 -2.72
CA CYS A 24 7.28 3.84 -2.04
C CYS A 24 8.09 4.99 -2.64
N TYR A 25 8.13 6.13 -1.95
CA TYR A 25 8.91 7.29 -2.40
C TYR A 25 10.43 7.07 -2.36
N CYS A 26 10.95 6.26 -1.44
CA CYS A 26 12.40 6.01 -1.34
C CYS A 26 12.98 5.32 -2.57
N ASN A 27 12.17 4.52 -3.27
CA ASN A 27 12.58 3.71 -4.40
C ASN A 27 11.71 3.94 -5.64
N HIS A 28 10.89 5.01 -5.64
CA HIS A 28 9.97 5.38 -6.71
C HIS A 28 9.12 4.22 -7.23
N VAL A 29 8.52 3.43 -6.32
CA VAL A 29 7.62 2.33 -6.68
C VAL A 29 6.20 2.84 -6.76
N THR A 30 5.56 2.64 -7.90
CA THR A 30 4.17 3.03 -8.19
C THR A 30 3.18 1.90 -7.85
N GLU A 31 1.88 2.19 -7.90
CA GLU A 31 0.83 1.16 -7.81
C GLU A 31 0.92 0.18 -8.99
N GLU A 32 1.22 0.67 -10.20
CA GLU A 32 1.38 -0.18 -11.39
C GLU A 32 2.54 -1.17 -11.25
N ASP A 33 3.66 -0.77 -10.65
CA ASP A 33 4.77 -1.67 -10.37
C ASP A 33 4.36 -2.84 -9.46
N ILE A 34 3.53 -2.55 -8.45
CA ILE A 34 2.99 -3.57 -7.54
C ILE A 34 2.03 -4.50 -8.29
N VAL A 35 1.13 -3.95 -9.11
CA VAL A 35 0.21 -4.73 -9.96
C VAL A 35 0.99 -5.64 -10.91
N ASN A 36 2.03 -5.11 -11.55
CA ASN A 36 2.90 -5.88 -12.45
C ASN A 36 3.66 -6.98 -11.69
N ALA A 37 4.14 -6.71 -10.47
CA ALA A 37 4.76 -7.74 -9.63
C ALA A 37 3.79 -8.88 -9.29
N ILE A 38 2.52 -8.56 -8.99
CA ILE A 38 1.45 -9.55 -8.75
C ILE A 38 1.21 -10.38 -10.02
N LYS A 39 1.04 -9.73 -11.18
CA LYS A 39 0.90 -10.41 -12.49
C LYS A 39 2.08 -11.32 -12.82
N MET A 40 3.28 -10.96 -12.36
CA MET A 40 4.51 -11.77 -12.48
C MET A 40 4.65 -12.85 -11.38
N GLY A 41 3.58 -13.16 -10.64
CA GLY A 41 3.54 -14.24 -9.65
C GLY A 41 4.06 -13.87 -8.26
N ALA A 42 3.96 -12.61 -7.84
CA ALA A 42 4.19 -12.26 -6.44
C ALA A 42 2.99 -12.67 -5.57
N GLU A 43 3.13 -13.78 -4.83
CA GLU A 43 2.03 -14.35 -4.04
C GLU A 43 1.83 -13.69 -2.66
N ASN A 44 2.78 -12.85 -2.23
CA ASN A 44 2.77 -12.16 -0.95
C ASN A 44 3.52 -10.81 -1.02
N VAL A 45 3.33 -9.99 0.01
CA VAL A 45 3.92 -8.64 0.11
C VAL A 45 5.45 -8.68 0.06
N GLU A 46 6.09 -9.68 0.65
CA GLU A 46 7.55 -9.83 0.59
C GLU A 46 8.04 -10.06 -0.85
N ALA A 47 7.34 -10.90 -1.62
CA ALA A 47 7.64 -11.12 -3.03
C ALA A 47 7.45 -9.84 -3.85
N VAL A 48 6.42 -9.02 -3.55
CA VAL A 48 6.23 -7.70 -4.17
C VAL A 48 7.41 -6.78 -3.87
N ILE A 49 7.81 -6.66 -2.59
CA ILE A 49 8.94 -5.84 -2.17
C ILE A 49 10.23 -6.28 -2.88
N LYS A 50 10.47 -7.59 -2.98
CA LYS A 50 11.63 -8.15 -3.66
C LYS A 50 11.65 -7.83 -5.16
N LYS A 51 10.51 -7.93 -5.84
CA LYS A 51 10.38 -7.67 -7.29
C LYS A 51 10.44 -6.19 -7.64
N THR A 52 9.75 -5.34 -6.87
CA THR A 52 9.67 -3.88 -7.12
C THR A 52 10.88 -3.12 -6.61
N GLY A 53 11.61 -3.67 -5.62
CA GLY A 53 12.72 -2.98 -4.97
C GLY A 53 12.29 -1.93 -3.94
N ALA A 54 11.01 -1.90 -3.56
CA ALA A 54 10.52 -1.06 -2.47
C ALA A 54 11.36 -1.26 -1.19
N MET A 55 11.45 -0.23 -0.36
CA MET A 55 12.08 -0.26 0.97
C MET A 55 13.60 -0.53 1.02
N LYS A 56 14.30 -0.76 -0.11
CA LYS A 56 15.74 -1.11 -0.13
C LYS A 56 16.67 0.03 0.30
N ASN A 57 16.37 1.28 -0.03
CA ASN A 57 17.20 2.45 0.29
C ASN A 57 16.42 3.45 1.14
N SER A 58 15.92 2.97 2.28
CA SER A 58 14.94 3.69 3.08
C SER A 58 15.46 5.01 3.65
N ASN A 59 14.79 6.11 3.32
CA ASN A 59 14.91 7.42 3.97
C ASN A 59 13.50 8.04 4.15
N CYS A 60 12.59 7.26 4.73
CA CYS A 60 11.15 7.53 4.74
C CYS A 60 10.78 8.85 5.42
N ALA A 61 11.52 9.25 6.46
CA ALA A 61 11.28 10.50 7.18
C ALA A 61 11.49 11.75 6.30
N VAL A 62 12.30 11.64 5.24
CA VAL A 62 12.58 12.71 4.29
C VAL A 62 11.79 12.53 2.99
N ASN A 63 11.77 11.31 2.46
CA ASN A 63 11.26 11.07 1.11
C ASN A 63 9.76 10.78 1.06
N ASN A 64 9.18 10.15 2.08
CA ASN A 64 7.73 9.89 2.10
C ASN A 64 7.01 11.13 2.65
N PRO A 65 6.00 11.69 1.94
CA PRO A 65 5.19 12.81 2.45
C PRO A 65 4.52 12.52 3.81
N LYS A 66 4.26 11.24 4.12
CA LYS A 66 3.72 10.82 5.42
C LYS A 66 4.78 10.78 6.53
N GLY A 67 6.06 10.90 6.20
CA GLY A 67 7.19 10.78 7.13
C GLY A 67 7.40 9.38 7.72
N ILE A 68 6.66 8.37 7.25
CA ILE A 68 6.66 6.99 7.77
C ILE A 68 6.96 5.97 6.67
N CYS A 69 7.25 4.73 7.07
CA CYS A 69 7.51 3.66 6.11
C CYS A 69 6.26 3.32 5.28
N CYS A 70 6.43 3.16 3.96
CA CYS A 70 5.39 2.81 2.99
C CYS A 70 4.81 1.38 3.12
N TYR A 71 5.27 0.56 4.07
CA TYR A 71 4.85 -0.84 4.17
C TYR A 71 3.32 -1.00 4.25
N SER A 72 2.63 -0.16 5.03
CA SER A 72 1.15 -0.19 5.10
C SER A 72 0.48 0.09 3.75
N ASP A 73 1.06 1.01 2.97
CA ASP A 73 0.54 1.38 1.66
C ASP A 73 0.78 0.24 0.65
N ILE A 74 1.93 -0.44 0.71
CA ILE A 74 2.19 -1.64 -0.09
C ILE A 74 1.21 -2.76 0.26
N VAL A 75 0.94 -3.00 1.55
CA VAL A 75 -0.05 -4.00 2.00
C VAL A 75 -1.44 -3.65 1.49
N HIS A 76 -1.83 -2.38 1.56
CA HIS A 76 -3.11 -1.90 1.03
C HIS A 76 -3.23 -2.21 -0.47
N VAL A 77 -2.27 -1.76 -1.29
CA VAL A 77 -2.29 -1.98 -2.74
C VAL A 77 -2.24 -3.46 -3.08
N PHE A 78 -1.42 -4.24 -2.39
CA PHE A 78 -1.34 -5.67 -2.60
C PHE A 78 -2.69 -6.37 -2.34
N ASN A 79 -3.35 -6.06 -1.22
CA ASN A 79 -4.64 -6.66 -0.89
C ASN A 79 -5.76 -6.21 -1.83
N LYS A 80 -5.71 -4.97 -2.32
CA LYS A 80 -6.63 -4.44 -3.33
C LYS A 80 -6.58 -5.26 -4.63
N HIS A 81 -5.38 -5.67 -5.07
CA HIS A 81 -5.16 -6.32 -6.37
C HIS A 81 -4.94 -7.84 -6.33
N LYS A 82 -4.74 -8.44 -5.15
CA LYS A 82 -4.58 -9.90 -5.03
C LYS A 82 -5.87 -10.69 -5.32
N LEU A 83 -7.02 -10.02 -5.26
CA LEU A 83 -8.35 -10.65 -5.37
C LEU A 83 -8.98 -10.52 -6.77
N GLU A 84 -8.28 -9.89 -7.72
CA GLU A 84 -8.69 -9.76 -9.13
C GLU A 84 -8.22 -10.95 -9.98
#